data_AF-A0AAD4G5G4-F1
#
_entry.id   AF-A0AAD4G5G4-F1
#
_cell.length_a   1.000
_cell.length_b   1.000
_cell.length_c   1.000
_cell.angle_alpha   90.00
_cell.angle_beta   90.00
_cell.angle_gamma   90.00
#
_symmetry.space_group_name_H-M   'P 1'
#
loop_
_entity.id
_entity.type
_entity.pdbx_description
1 polymer ?
#
loop_
_entity_poly.entity_id
_entity_poly.type
_entity_poly.pdbx_seq_one_letter_code
_entity_poly.pdbx_strand_id
1 'polypeptide(L)'
;ILSALTVILVHIPNHVKPFFPQLQQTFVKSMSNPSSIVMCMQAVDTLGMLMHNQPCVNEVDLELIGGAQGSKEEIAASYVLALAHVIESSAVHGGVGDSMC
;
A
#
# COMPACT_ATOMS: atom_id res chain seq x y z
N ILE A 1 -10.97 -2.05 -12.52
CA ILE A 1 -11.28 -1.26 -11.30
C ILE A 1 -10.01 -0.75 -10.63
N LEU A 2 -9.03 -1.62 -10.32
CA LEU A 2 -7.76 -1.26 -9.67
C LEU A 2 -7.03 -0.10 -10.37
N SER A 3 -6.80 -0.19 -11.68
CA SER A 3 -6.12 0.88 -12.44
C SER A 3 -6.88 2.21 -12.40
N ALA A 4 -8.22 2.19 -12.34
CA ALA A 4 -9.00 3.41 -12.20
C ALA A 4 -8.83 4.03 -10.81
N LEU A 5 -8.79 3.22 -9.76
CA LEU A 5 -8.51 3.67 -8.38
C LEU A 5 -7.09 4.26 -8.28
N THR A 6 -6.10 3.63 -8.90
CA THR A 6 -4.73 4.16 -9.01
C THR A 6 -4.71 5.53 -9.69
N VAL A 7 -5.36 5.67 -10.85
CA VAL A 7 -5.44 6.96 -11.57
C VAL A 7 -6.08 8.04 -10.71
N ILE A 8 -7.18 7.73 -10.03
CA ILE A 8 -7.86 8.70 -9.15
C ILE A 8 -6.95 9.12 -7.99
N LEU A 9 -6.25 8.17 -7.36
CA LEU A 9 -5.32 8.46 -6.28
C LEU A 9 -4.18 9.39 -6.73
N VAL A 10 -3.62 9.15 -7.90
CA VAL A 10 -2.50 9.95 -8.45
C VAL A 10 -2.96 11.35 -8.87
N HIS A 11 -4.16 11.47 -9.45
CA HIS A 11 -4.62 12.76 -9.99
C HIS A 11 -5.33 13.64 -8.96
N ILE A 12 -6.06 13.08 -7.99
CA ILE A 12 -6.85 13.85 -7.02
C ILE A 12 -6.72 13.33 -5.57
N PRO A 13 -5.50 13.20 -5.01
CA PRO A 13 -5.26 12.60 -3.70
C PRO A 13 -6.00 13.30 -2.56
N ASN A 14 -6.19 14.63 -2.64
CA ASN A 14 -6.91 15.40 -1.62
C ASN A 14 -8.40 15.03 -1.51
N HIS A 15 -9.04 14.63 -2.62
CA HIS A 15 -10.44 14.22 -2.63
C HIS A 15 -10.64 12.80 -2.13
N VAL A 16 -9.61 11.96 -2.24
CA VAL A 16 -9.66 10.57 -1.78
C VAL A 16 -9.09 10.36 -0.38
N LYS A 17 -8.55 11.40 0.27
CA LYS A 17 -8.04 11.38 1.65
C LYS A 17 -8.97 10.69 2.68
N PRO A 18 -10.28 10.96 2.73
CA PRO A 18 -11.17 10.26 3.68
C PRO A 18 -11.38 8.77 3.36
N PHE A 19 -11.02 8.34 2.15
CA PHE A 19 -11.16 6.95 1.69
C PHE A 19 -9.84 6.18 1.74
N PHE A 20 -8.74 6.79 2.16
CA PHE A 20 -7.44 6.14 2.25
C PHE A 20 -7.44 4.81 3.01
N PRO A 21 -8.06 4.67 4.20
CA PRO A 21 -8.11 3.37 4.87
C PRO A 21 -8.85 2.31 4.04
N GLN A 22 -9.90 2.70 3.31
CA GLN A 22 -10.63 1.78 2.43
C GLN A 22 -9.82 1.41 1.17
N LEU A 23 -9.11 2.37 0.60
CA LEU A 23 -8.25 2.16 -0.56
C LEU A 23 -7.08 1.24 -0.21
N GLN A 24 -6.44 1.46 0.94
CA GLN A 24 -5.39 0.60 1.48
C GLN A 24 -5.86 -0.86 1.56
N GLN A 25 -6.96 -1.13 2.27
CA GLN A 25 -7.47 -2.49 2.40
C GLN A 25 -7.82 -3.10 1.03
N THR A 26 -8.33 -2.28 0.10
CA THR A 26 -8.63 -2.72 -1.26
C THR A 26 -7.37 -3.10 -2.02
N PHE A 27 -6.30 -2.31 -1.93
CA PHE A 27 -5.02 -2.61 -2.57
C PHE A 27 -4.39 -3.85 -1.96
N VAL A 28 -4.35 -3.96 -0.62
CA VAL A 28 -3.83 -5.13 0.13
C VAL A 28 -4.59 -6.41 -0.24
N LYS A 29 -5.92 -6.34 -0.37
CA LYS A 29 -6.73 -7.48 -0.81
C LYS A 29 -6.48 -7.82 -2.27
N SER A 30 -6.25 -6.82 -3.12
CA SER A 30 -6.00 -7.02 -4.55
C SER A 30 -4.63 -7.64 -4.83
N MET A 31 -3.59 -7.28 -4.07
CA MET A 31 -2.26 -7.92 -4.16
C MET A 31 -2.27 -9.37 -3.68
N SER A 32 -3.18 -9.74 -2.77
CA SER A 32 -3.36 -11.12 -2.31
C SER A 32 -4.06 -12.03 -3.33
N ASN A 33 -4.63 -11.46 -4.40
CA ASN A 33 -5.33 -12.24 -5.43
C ASN A 33 -4.35 -12.79 -6.48
N PRO A 34 -4.20 -14.13 -6.62
CA PRO A 34 -3.26 -14.75 -7.56
C PRO A 34 -3.69 -14.64 -9.03
N SER A 35 -4.76 -13.89 -9.34
CA SER A 35 -5.30 -13.81 -10.70
C SER A 35 -4.34 -13.12 -11.69
N SER A 36 -3.45 -12.23 -11.23
CA SER A 36 -2.44 -11.59 -12.08
C SER A 36 -1.32 -10.94 -11.28
N ILE A 37 -0.08 -11.38 -11.53
CA ILE A 37 1.14 -10.79 -10.96
C ILE A 37 1.27 -9.31 -11.35
N VAL A 38 0.86 -8.94 -12.56
CA VAL A 38 0.91 -7.54 -13.03
C VAL A 38 -0.01 -6.65 -12.19
N MET A 39 -1.23 -7.12 -11.87
CA MET A 39 -2.14 -6.37 -11.00
C MET A 39 -1.63 -6.31 -9.57
N CYS A 40 -0.96 -7.37 -9.10
CA CYS A 40 -0.33 -7.40 -7.79
C CYS A 40 0.76 -6.33 -7.68
N MET A 41 1.69 -6.30 -8.64
CA MET A 41 2.77 -5.29 -8.69
C MET A 41 2.21 -3.86 -8.79
N GLN A 42 1.16 -3.66 -9.60
CA GLN A 42 0.52 -2.35 -9.72
C GLN A 42 -0.17 -1.92 -8.42
N ALA A 43 -0.76 -2.86 -7.67
CA ALA A 43 -1.33 -2.60 -6.35
C ALA A 43 -0.24 -2.23 -5.33
N VAL A 44 0.90 -2.91 -5.36
CA VAL A 44 2.06 -2.62 -4.50
C VAL A 44 2.60 -1.21 -4.74
N ASP A 45 2.81 -0.84 -5.99
CA ASP A 45 3.26 0.50 -6.37
C ASP A 45 2.27 1.60 -5.93
N THR A 46 0.98 1.35 -6.18
CA THR A 46 -0.10 2.27 -5.77
C THR A 46 -0.19 2.39 -4.25
N LEU A 47 0.03 1.30 -3.51
CA LEU A 47 0.05 1.30 -2.04
C LEU A 47 1.22 2.12 -1.50
N GLY A 48 2.41 2.03 -2.11
CA GLY A 48 3.54 2.90 -1.77
C GLY A 48 3.21 4.38 -1.96
N MET A 49 2.65 4.75 -3.12
CA MET A 49 2.19 6.13 -3.36
C MET A 49 1.09 6.55 -2.36
N LEU A 50 0.18 5.67 -1.99
CA LEU A 50 -0.82 5.94 -0.97
C LEU A 50 -0.16 6.27 0.38
N MET A 51 0.84 5.49 0.80
CA MET A 51 1.60 5.73 2.03
C MET A 51 2.41 7.02 1.99
N HIS A 52 2.89 7.45 0.81
CA HIS A 52 3.47 8.78 0.67
C HIS A 52 2.46 9.89 1.00
N ASN A 53 1.16 9.68 0.79
CA ASN A 53 0.12 10.66 1.11
C ASN A 53 -0.43 10.54 2.55
N GLN A 54 -0.05 9.50 3.31
CA GLN A 54 -0.46 9.27 4.70
C GLN A 54 0.60 8.52 5.53
N PRO A 55 1.20 9.17 6.55
CA PRO A 55 2.28 8.57 7.36
C PRO A 55 1.81 7.56 8.42
N CYS A 56 0.53 7.19 8.50
CA CYS A 56 0.03 6.26 9.52
C CYS A 56 0.28 4.80 9.12
N VAL A 57 1.54 4.36 9.25
CA VAL A 57 2.07 3.07 8.75
C VAL A 57 1.71 1.84 9.60
N ASN A 58 1.39 2.02 10.89
CA ASN A 58 1.33 0.90 11.84
C ASN A 58 0.29 -0.19 11.50
N GLU A 59 -0.90 0.19 11.02
CA GLU A 59 -1.94 -0.79 10.66
C GLU A 59 -1.62 -1.51 9.34
N VAL A 60 -0.93 -0.82 8.42
CA VAL A 60 -0.53 -1.36 7.11
C VAL A 60 0.55 -2.43 7.28
N ASP A 61 1.57 -2.12 8.08
CA ASP A 61 2.69 -3.03 8.32
C ASP A 61 2.22 -4.35 8.94
N LEU A 62 1.34 -4.29 9.94
CA LEU A 62 0.80 -5.50 10.58
C LEU A 62 -0.04 -6.34 9.61
N GLU A 63 -0.87 -5.70 8.77
CA GLU A 63 -1.70 -6.38 7.79
C GLU A 63 -0.85 -7.05 6.70
N LEU A 64 0.21 -6.38 6.25
CA LEU A 64 1.17 -6.92 5.28
C LEU A 64 2.01 -8.06 5.85
N ILE A 65 2.50 -7.96 7.08
CA ILE A 65 3.26 -9.01 7.78
C ILE A 65 2.37 -10.25 7.99
N GLY A 66 1.10 -10.05 8.36
CA GLY A 66 0.12 -11.14 8.48
C GLY A 66 -0.16 -11.81 7.14
N GLY A 67 -0.30 -11.00 6.07
CA GLY A 67 -0.48 -11.49 4.71
C GLY A 67 0.71 -12.28 4.18
N ALA A 68 1.95 -11.83 4.45
CA ALA A 68 3.17 -12.52 4.06
C ALA A 68 3.28 -13.91 4.71
N GLN A 69 2.99 -14.01 6.01
CA GLN A 69 3.08 -15.27 6.76
C GLN A 69 2.01 -16.30 6.36
N GLY A 70 0.82 -15.84 5.96
CA GLY A 70 -0.30 -16.70 5.55
C GLY A 70 -0.30 -17.10 4.07
N SER A 71 0.62 -16.56 3.27
CA SER A 71 0.62 -16.70 1.81
C SER A 71 1.57 -17.77 1.29
N LYS A 72 1.30 -18.27 0.08
CA LYS A 72 2.23 -19.12 -0.68
C LYS A 72 3.43 -18.30 -1.14
N GLU A 73 4.56 -18.96 -1.39
CA GLU A 73 5.86 -18.35 -1.74
C GLU A 73 5.78 -17.22 -2.78
N GLU A 74 5.01 -17.44 -3.85
CA GLU A 74 4.79 -16.49 -4.96
C GLU A 74 4.05 -15.21 -4.54
N ILE A 75 3.09 -15.30 -3.61
CA ILE A 75 2.32 -14.15 -3.10
C ILE A 75 3.08 -13.49 -1.93
N ALA A 76 3.80 -14.27 -1.13
CA ALA A 76 4.63 -13.77 -0.05
C ALA A 76 5.70 -12.79 -0.54
N ALA A 77 6.31 -13.06 -1.71
CA ALA A 77 7.24 -12.14 -2.35
C ALA A 77 6.61 -10.77 -2.63
N SER A 78 5.36 -10.74 -3.10
CA SER A 78 4.63 -9.49 -3.34
C SER A 78 4.32 -8.73 -2.06
N TYR A 79 4.02 -9.43 -0.96
CA TYR A 79 3.84 -8.82 0.35
C TYR A 79 5.14 -8.19 0.88
N VAL A 80 6.27 -8.89 0.74
CA VAL A 80 7.59 -8.37 1.13
C VAL A 80 7.96 -7.14 0.30
N LEU A 81 7.68 -7.16 -1.00
CA LEU A 81 7.88 -6.00 -1.85
C LEU A 81 7.00 -4.81 -1.43
N ALA A 82 5.73 -5.07 -1.10
CA ALA A 82 4.84 -4.04 -0.59
C ALA A 82 5.36 -3.40 0.70
N LEU A 83 5.85 -4.21 1.65
CA LEU A 83 6.48 -3.73 2.88
C LEU A 83 7.67 -2.82 2.57
N ALA A 84 8.53 -3.20 1.63
CA ALA A 84 9.67 -2.36 1.24
C ALA A 84 9.22 -0.99 0.70
N HIS A 85 8.21 -0.94 -0.18
CA HIS A 85 7.66 0.31 -0.71
C HIS A 85 7.01 1.18 0.37
N VAL A 86 6.30 0.56 1.32
CA VAL A 86 5.65 1.24 2.44
C VAL A 86 6.69 1.86 3.37
N ILE A 87 7.73 1.11 3.73
CA ILE A 87 8.84 1.59 4.58
C ILE A 87 9.63 2.70 3.88
N GLU A 88 9.94 2.55 2.59
CA GLU A 88 10.61 3.59 1.80
C GLU A 88 9.79 4.89 1.73
N SER A 89 8.47 4.76 1.50
CA SER A 89 7.55 5.90 1.42
C SER A 89 7.40 6.61 2.77
N SER A 90 7.40 5.86 3.88
CA SER A 90 7.40 6.39 5.24
C SER A 90 8.73 7.08 5.59
N ALA A 91 9.87 6.48 5.21
CA ALA A 91 11.20 7.03 5.46
C ALA A 91 11.41 8.38 4.74
N VAL A 92 10.87 8.55 3.53
CA VAL A 92 10.89 9.83 2.79
C VAL A 92 10.12 10.93 3.54
N HIS A 93 9.04 10.60 4.23
CA HIS A 93 8.30 11.57 5.06
C HIS A 93 8.98 11.85 6.41
N GLY A 94 9.79 10.92 6.92
CA GLY A 94 10.53 11.06 8.19
C GLY A 94 11.68 12.07 8.19
N GLY A 95 11.97 12.72 7.05
CA GLY A 95 13.01 13.75 6.93
C GLY A 95 12.60 15.15 7.40
N VAL A 96 11.33 15.41 7.70
CA VAL A 96 10.87 16.70 8.21
C VAL A 96 9.83 16.51 9.32
N GLY A 97 10.26 16.70 10.56
CA GLY A 97 9.38 17.11 11.65
C GLY A 97 8.70 15.99 12.43
N ASP A 98 9.28 15.69 13.59
CA ASP A 98 8.57 15.51 14.85
C ASP A 98 7.10 16.00 14.83
N SER A 99 6.13 15.09 15.02
CA SER A 99 4.97 15.21 15.92
C SER A 99 3.78 14.32 15.53
N MET A 100 3.33 13.56 16.53
CA MET A 100 2.01 12.94 16.72
C MET A 100 1.56 11.79 15.79
N CYS A 101 1.72 10.57 16.32
CA CYS A 101 0.55 9.71 16.53
C CYS A 101 -0.47 10.38 17.47
#